data_AF-A0A6A5GJH2-F1
#
_entry.id   AF-A0A6A5GJH2-F1
#
_cell.length_a   1.000
_cell.length_b   1.000
_cell.length_c   1.000
_cell.angle_alpha   90.00
_cell.angle_beta   90.00
_cell.angle_gamma   90.00
#
_symmetry.space_group_name_H-M   'P 1'
#
loop_
_entity.id
_entity.type
_entity.pdbx_description
1 polymer ?
#
loop_
_entity_poly.entity_id
_entity_poly.type
_entity_poly.pdbx_seq_one_letter_code
_entity_poly.pdbx_strand_id
1 'polypeptide(L)'
;MLEPIIYVMCQCLENSLQSRTEKLKVEHFDLSVLEINQVVSAVNLLDREILRMVTVHLPFEDQVFTADGFIPLIEGQGQQRLNLRIQLHKFSLKISAEVRKLLTFTSQLISITIICKTIDEKCIETTPEAKYLSDGKFVKFSIDHAEDPIEGMTMLTLSDNKFHLNIFEIPSIMRSIAPNLGCRQIQSLRKVSRRIRHCVDYIKPDPHIISCSVFLANYLRVDFEEMMNEKIVARYKGFLEQEAIRVVNDFDLNTRHQKSCMDQLYIGMYEEIWYSKKEDYPELSKIFKGIRDVLISRTSPLKVKRLTLSTRWQCLMMNVLPFLDGESLKSIRIQKAFKKDKEYRIDLDEISKTEQWSKAKELNTDLTVRTSIQDMNILMFERIFITLETMSQEDITYCRKNIPQSLVFKNFSLLIKNCSDFLTALGDLYRIVNNIQYIFWFRIENTPEYLYVNFRQTRPRRLVFSKVHQDDSPFF
;
A
#
# COMPACT_ATOMS: atom_id res chain seq x y z
N MET A 1 -51.24 -10.38 23.85
CA MET A 1 -51.93 -10.85 22.61
C MET A 1 -51.22 -10.37 21.33
N LEU A 2 -50.49 -9.25 21.36
CA LEU A 2 -49.80 -8.71 20.17
C LEU A 2 -48.49 -9.43 19.82
N GLU A 3 -47.73 -9.95 20.80
CA GLU A 3 -46.42 -10.58 20.57
C GLU A 3 -46.48 -11.82 19.65
N PRO A 4 -47.39 -12.80 19.86
CA PRO A 4 -47.44 -13.97 18.99
C PRO A 4 -47.82 -13.60 17.55
N ILE A 5 -48.61 -12.54 17.38
CA ILE A 5 -49.01 -12.04 16.05
C ILE A 5 -47.81 -11.43 15.33
N ILE A 6 -47.02 -10.60 16.01
CA ILE A 6 -45.80 -10.01 15.44
C ILE A 6 -44.80 -11.11 15.06
N TYR A 7 -44.60 -12.10 15.94
CA TYR A 7 -43.71 -13.21 15.66
C TYR A 7 -44.13 -14.00 14.41
N VAL A 8 -45.40 -14.40 14.33
CA VAL A 8 -45.94 -15.12 13.16
C VAL A 8 -45.85 -14.27 11.90
N MET A 9 -46.16 -12.97 11.98
CA MET A 9 -46.06 -12.06 10.84
C MET A 9 -44.63 -11.95 10.30
N CYS A 10 -43.63 -11.77 11.17
CA CYS A 10 -42.23 -11.73 10.78
C CYS A 10 -41.80 -13.04 10.12
N GLN A 11 -42.18 -14.19 10.69
CA GLN A 11 -41.85 -15.50 10.15
C GLN A 11 -42.49 -15.73 8.77
N CYS A 12 -43.77 -15.37 8.61
CA CYS A 12 -44.48 -15.48 7.34
C CYS A 12 -43.87 -14.57 6.26
N LEU A 13 -43.49 -13.35 6.64
CA LEU A 13 -42.83 -12.40 5.73
C LEU A 13 -41.47 -12.93 5.28
N GLU A 14 -40.65 -13.42 6.21
CA GLU A 14 -39.33 -13.99 5.90
C GLU A 14 -39.46 -15.19 4.95
N ASN A 15 -40.34 -16.15 5.25
CA ASN A 15 -40.59 -17.31 4.38
C ASN A 15 -41.05 -16.88 2.98
N SER A 16 -41.92 -15.86 2.90
CA SER A 16 -42.40 -15.31 1.63
C SER A 16 -41.26 -14.67 0.84
N LEU A 17 -40.41 -13.87 1.48
CA LEU A 17 -39.25 -13.24 0.83
C LEU A 17 -38.21 -14.27 0.37
N GLN A 18 -37.94 -15.31 1.16
CA GLN A 18 -37.03 -16.41 0.81
C GLN A 18 -37.52 -17.24 -0.38
N SER A 19 -38.84 -17.38 -0.54
CA SER A 19 -39.43 -18.17 -1.65
C SER A 19 -39.29 -17.50 -3.03
N ARG A 20 -38.86 -16.23 -3.08
CA ARG A 20 -38.72 -15.49 -4.33
C ARG A 20 -37.43 -15.85 -5.05
N THR A 21 -37.53 -15.98 -6.37
CA THR A 21 -36.34 -16.12 -7.25
C THR A 21 -35.57 -14.81 -7.39
N GLU A 22 -36.25 -13.67 -7.25
CA GLU A 22 -35.65 -12.33 -7.27
C GLU A 22 -35.98 -11.55 -6.00
N LYS A 23 -34.98 -10.80 -5.51
CA LYS A 23 -35.12 -9.95 -4.32
C LYS A 23 -36.24 -8.92 -4.53
N LEU A 24 -37.04 -8.72 -3.48
CA LEU A 24 -38.14 -7.76 -3.54
C LEU A 24 -37.58 -6.33 -3.57
N LYS A 25 -38.06 -5.58 -4.56
CA LYS A 25 -37.68 -4.19 -4.82
C LYS A 25 -38.61 -3.23 -4.07
N VAL A 26 -38.14 -2.66 -2.97
CA VAL A 26 -38.87 -1.68 -2.16
C VAL A 26 -37.97 -0.53 -1.73
N GLU A 27 -38.45 0.71 -1.84
CA GLU A 27 -37.70 1.90 -1.39
C GLU A 27 -37.86 2.16 0.11
N HIS A 28 -39.02 1.79 0.67
CA HIS A 28 -39.38 2.02 2.06
C HIS A 28 -39.87 0.70 2.66
N PHE A 29 -39.27 0.29 3.76
CA PHE A 29 -39.61 -0.96 4.44
C PHE A 29 -39.88 -0.72 5.92
N ASP A 30 -41.10 -1.00 6.35
CA ASP A 30 -41.56 -0.75 7.72
C ASP A 30 -41.95 -2.09 8.36
N LEU A 31 -41.37 -2.40 9.51
CA LEU A 31 -41.63 -3.67 10.20
C LEU A 31 -41.67 -3.52 11.73
N SER A 32 -42.72 -4.06 12.33
CA SER A 32 -42.81 -4.26 13.78
C SER A 32 -42.13 -5.56 14.15
N VAL A 33 -41.23 -5.51 15.14
CA VAL A 33 -40.43 -6.65 15.56
C VAL A 33 -40.42 -6.83 17.07
N LEU A 34 -40.23 -8.07 17.51
CA LEU A 34 -39.92 -8.43 18.89
C LEU A 34 -38.42 -8.23 19.16
N GLU A 35 -37.60 -8.63 18.19
CA GLU A 35 -36.14 -8.57 18.22
C GLU A 35 -35.59 -7.93 16.93
N ILE A 36 -34.50 -7.17 17.04
CA ILE A 36 -33.92 -6.45 15.90
C ILE A 36 -33.41 -7.41 14.80
N ASN A 37 -33.02 -8.63 15.16
CA ASN A 37 -32.62 -9.66 14.18
C ASN A 37 -33.73 -9.98 13.16
N GLN A 38 -35.01 -9.86 13.53
CA GLN A 38 -36.14 -10.15 12.64
C GLN A 38 -36.19 -9.15 11.48
N VAL A 39 -35.91 -7.87 11.74
CA VAL A 39 -35.81 -6.87 10.66
C VAL A 39 -34.52 -7.05 9.86
N VAL A 40 -33.41 -7.41 10.50
CA VAL A 40 -32.15 -7.72 9.78
C VAL A 40 -32.37 -8.85 8.76
N SER A 41 -32.99 -9.96 9.18
CA SER A 41 -33.30 -11.10 8.32
C SER A 41 -34.18 -10.70 7.14
N ALA A 42 -35.27 -9.97 7.40
CA ALA A 42 -36.16 -9.52 6.34
C ALA A 42 -35.45 -8.60 5.33
N VAL A 43 -34.69 -7.62 5.82
CA VAL A 43 -33.99 -6.63 4.97
C VAL A 43 -32.87 -7.28 4.14
N ASN A 44 -32.22 -8.34 4.63
CA ASN A 44 -31.22 -9.10 3.85
C ASN A 44 -31.80 -9.77 2.58
N LEU A 45 -33.10 -10.07 2.61
CA LEU A 45 -33.83 -10.68 1.50
C LEU A 45 -34.41 -9.64 0.52
N LEU A 46 -34.26 -8.35 0.81
CA LEU A 46 -34.67 -7.24 -0.06
C LEU A 46 -33.54 -6.78 -0.98
N ASP A 47 -33.91 -6.10 -2.07
CA ASP A 47 -32.96 -5.45 -2.96
C ASP A 47 -32.40 -4.17 -2.29
N ARG A 48 -31.12 -4.24 -1.91
CA ARG A 48 -30.41 -3.16 -1.21
C ARG A 48 -30.04 -2.01 -2.14
N GLU A 49 -30.08 -2.17 -3.45
CA GLU A 49 -29.71 -1.11 -4.40
C GLU A 49 -30.76 -0.01 -4.52
N ILE A 50 -31.97 -0.21 -3.98
CA ILE A 50 -33.06 0.76 -4.05
C ILE A 50 -33.67 1.09 -2.69
N LEU A 51 -33.27 0.40 -1.64
CA LEU A 51 -33.83 0.57 -0.30
C LEU A 51 -33.28 1.84 0.35
N ARG A 52 -34.14 2.86 0.49
CA ARG A 52 -33.78 4.19 0.98
C ARG A 52 -34.17 4.41 2.44
N MET A 53 -35.16 3.69 2.95
CA MET A 53 -35.65 3.85 4.31
C MET A 53 -36.06 2.53 4.93
N VAL A 54 -35.64 2.32 6.17
CA VAL A 54 -36.14 1.23 7.01
C VAL A 54 -36.71 1.81 8.29
N THR A 55 -37.97 1.49 8.58
CA THR A 55 -38.61 1.80 9.86
C THR A 55 -38.73 0.54 10.70
N VAL A 56 -38.17 0.59 11.90
CA VAL A 56 -38.24 -0.49 12.89
C VAL A 56 -39.17 -0.04 14.01
N HIS A 57 -40.27 -0.78 14.21
CA HIS A 57 -41.19 -0.52 15.30
C HIS A 57 -40.91 -1.48 16.47
N LEU A 58 -40.60 -0.90 17.63
CA LEU A 58 -40.47 -1.60 18.91
C LEU A 58 -41.70 -1.23 19.76
N PRO A 59 -42.80 -2.03 19.66
CA PRO A 59 -44.09 -1.64 20.23
C PRO A 59 -44.19 -1.79 21.76
N PHE A 60 -43.27 -2.48 22.42
CA PHE A 60 -43.34 -2.74 23.86
C PHE A 60 -42.37 -1.86 24.66
N GLU A 61 -42.72 -1.56 25.91
CA GLU A 61 -41.99 -0.62 26.76
C GLU A 61 -40.68 -1.19 27.32
N ASP A 62 -40.64 -2.51 27.52
CA ASP A 62 -39.52 -3.29 28.03
C ASP A 62 -38.58 -3.82 26.93
N GLN A 63 -38.85 -3.50 25.66
CA GLN A 63 -38.01 -3.94 24.55
C GLN A 63 -36.60 -3.34 24.61
N VAL A 64 -35.62 -4.23 24.50
CA VAL A 64 -34.21 -3.89 24.59
C VAL A 64 -33.76 -3.22 23.29
N PHE A 65 -33.26 -1.98 23.42
CA PHE A 65 -32.57 -1.26 22.36
C PHE A 65 -31.05 -1.36 22.57
N THR A 66 -30.34 -1.99 21.63
CA THR A 66 -28.88 -2.03 21.58
C THR A 66 -28.40 -1.67 20.17
N ALA A 67 -27.35 -0.85 20.08
CA ALA A 67 -26.77 -0.49 18.80
C ALA A 67 -26.32 -1.74 18.01
N ASP A 68 -25.73 -2.71 18.71
CA ASP A 68 -25.18 -3.94 18.12
C ASP A 68 -26.22 -4.72 17.30
N GLY A 69 -27.49 -4.67 17.68
CA GLY A 69 -28.57 -5.32 16.91
C GLY A 69 -28.80 -4.68 15.54
N PHE A 70 -28.55 -3.38 15.39
CA PHE A 70 -28.74 -2.64 14.13
C PHE A 70 -27.51 -2.64 13.23
N ILE A 71 -26.32 -2.95 13.75
CA ILE A 71 -25.07 -2.94 12.97
C ILE A 71 -25.18 -3.82 11.71
N PRO A 72 -25.65 -5.08 11.76
CA PRO A 72 -25.77 -5.91 10.56
C PRO A 72 -26.73 -5.34 9.51
N LEU A 73 -27.76 -4.62 9.95
CA LEU A 73 -28.71 -3.95 9.05
C LEU A 73 -28.04 -2.81 8.28
N ILE A 74 -27.16 -2.06 8.96
CA ILE A 74 -26.45 -0.89 8.44
C ILE A 74 -25.26 -1.31 7.56
N GLU A 75 -24.40 -2.22 8.04
CA GLU A 75 -23.23 -2.71 7.29
C GLU A 75 -23.62 -3.47 6.02
N GLY A 76 -24.79 -4.12 6.02
CA GLY A 76 -25.34 -4.77 4.84
C GLY A 76 -25.87 -3.81 3.76
N GLN A 77 -25.82 -2.49 3.98
CA GLN A 77 -26.16 -1.51 2.96
C GLN A 77 -25.00 -1.29 1.99
N GLY A 78 -25.31 -1.36 0.70
CA GLY A 78 -24.35 -1.20 -0.38
C GLY A 78 -24.01 0.27 -0.66
N GLN A 79 -24.11 0.67 -1.93
CA GLN A 79 -23.74 2.03 -2.36
C GLN A 79 -24.76 3.11 -1.98
N GLN A 80 -26.00 2.72 -1.62
CA GLN A 80 -27.04 3.66 -1.19
C GLN A 80 -27.03 3.85 0.33
N ARG A 81 -27.19 5.11 0.75
CA ARG A 81 -27.35 5.44 2.16
C ARG A 81 -28.79 5.27 2.61
N LEU A 82 -28.95 4.83 3.84
CA LEU A 82 -30.23 4.47 4.44
C LEU A 82 -30.71 5.54 5.43
N ASN A 83 -31.98 5.90 5.37
CA ASN A 83 -32.66 6.55 6.48
C ASN A 83 -33.17 5.48 7.46
N LEU A 84 -32.65 5.48 8.68
CA LEU A 84 -33.12 4.58 9.72
C LEU A 84 -34.12 5.29 10.61
N ARG A 85 -35.34 4.76 10.68
CA ARG A 85 -36.37 5.25 11.60
C ARG A 85 -36.64 4.19 12.65
N ILE A 86 -36.66 4.58 13.92
CA ILE A 86 -36.92 3.66 15.03
C ILE A 86 -38.06 4.24 15.85
N GLN A 87 -39.12 3.45 16.04
CA GLN A 87 -40.22 3.79 16.93
C GLN A 87 -40.06 3.02 18.25
N LEU A 88 -40.13 3.73 19.38
CA LEU A 88 -39.93 3.16 20.71
C LEU A 88 -40.83 3.86 21.75
N HIS A 89 -41.02 3.28 22.94
CA HIS A 89 -41.91 3.86 23.95
C HIS A 89 -41.32 5.12 24.59
N LYS A 90 -40.08 5.02 25.12
CA LYS A 90 -39.41 6.06 25.91
C LYS A 90 -38.00 6.32 25.42
N PHE A 91 -37.65 7.58 25.11
CA PHE A 91 -36.28 7.99 24.82
C PHE A 91 -35.54 8.36 26.12
N SER A 92 -34.41 7.70 26.38
CA SER A 92 -33.61 7.85 27.61
C SER A 92 -32.13 8.09 27.31
N LEU A 93 -31.35 8.51 28.30
CA LEU A 93 -29.89 8.71 28.14
C LEU A 93 -29.17 7.44 27.68
N LYS A 94 -29.62 6.26 28.13
CA LYS A 94 -29.08 4.97 27.69
C LYS A 94 -29.30 4.76 26.19
N ILE A 95 -30.51 5.07 25.69
CA ILE A 95 -30.82 4.97 24.26
C ILE A 95 -30.05 6.04 23.46
N SER A 96 -29.91 7.25 23.98
CA SER A 96 -29.08 8.30 23.37
C SER A 96 -27.63 7.83 23.18
N ALA A 97 -27.03 7.19 24.20
CA ALA A 97 -25.68 6.64 24.10
C ALA A 97 -25.57 5.52 23.05
N GLU A 98 -26.57 4.64 22.94
CA GLU A 98 -26.61 3.60 21.90
C GLU A 98 -26.80 4.20 20.51
N VAL A 99 -27.66 5.20 20.33
CA VAL A 99 -27.83 5.90 19.05
C VAL A 99 -26.54 6.59 18.61
N ARG A 100 -25.78 7.18 19.55
CA ARG A 100 -24.46 7.77 19.25
C ARG A 100 -23.47 6.76 18.67
N LYS A 101 -23.52 5.48 19.08
CA LYS A 101 -22.70 4.42 18.46
C LYS A 101 -23.10 4.22 17.00
N LEU A 102 -24.39 4.27 16.68
CA LEU A 102 -24.89 4.10 15.31
C LEU A 102 -24.55 5.31 14.41
N LEU A 103 -24.41 6.51 14.97
CA LEU A 103 -24.01 7.69 14.21
C LEU A 103 -22.57 7.62 13.67
N THR A 104 -21.76 6.66 14.13
CA THR A 104 -20.40 6.42 13.59
C THR A 104 -20.42 5.81 12.18
N PHE A 105 -21.54 5.22 11.75
CA PHE A 105 -21.74 4.64 10.41
C PHE A 105 -22.13 5.70 9.37
N THR A 106 -21.29 6.73 9.25
CA THR A 106 -21.54 7.92 8.42
C THR A 106 -21.67 7.60 6.93
N SER A 107 -20.93 6.60 6.43
CA SER A 107 -20.97 6.20 5.01
C SER A 107 -22.24 5.46 4.58
N GLN A 108 -23.01 4.90 5.52
CA GLN A 108 -24.19 4.05 5.23
C GLN A 108 -25.51 4.70 5.66
N LEU A 109 -25.49 5.71 6.53
CA LEU A 109 -26.71 6.32 7.08
C LEU A 109 -26.87 7.78 6.66
N ILE A 110 -28.09 8.16 6.25
CA ILE A 110 -28.44 9.55 6.00
C ILE A 110 -28.84 10.23 7.32
N SER A 111 -29.76 9.61 8.04
CA SER A 111 -30.23 10.11 9.32
C SER A 111 -30.80 8.98 10.15
N ILE A 112 -30.76 9.17 11.47
CA ILE A 112 -31.48 8.33 12.42
C ILE A 112 -32.63 9.17 12.99
N THR A 113 -33.86 8.70 12.78
CA THR A 113 -35.05 9.35 13.34
C THR A 113 -35.65 8.46 14.41
N ILE A 114 -35.67 8.94 15.65
CA ILE A 114 -36.35 8.28 16.76
C ILE A 114 -37.74 8.90 16.92
N ILE A 115 -38.76 8.04 16.96
CA ILE A 115 -40.14 8.41 17.26
C ILE A 115 -40.48 7.77 18.59
N CYS A 116 -40.86 8.58 19.56
CA CYS A 116 -41.15 8.10 20.91
C CYS A 116 -42.42 8.72 21.50
N LYS A 117 -43.03 8.03 22.46
CA LYS A 117 -44.19 8.55 23.18
C LYS A 117 -43.78 9.49 24.30
N THR A 118 -42.66 9.20 24.97
CA THR A 118 -42.11 10.00 26.07
C THR A 118 -40.60 10.24 25.90
N ILE A 119 -40.14 11.43 26.26
CA ILE A 119 -38.72 11.83 26.26
C ILE A 119 -38.31 12.15 27.70
N ASP A 120 -37.17 11.64 28.15
CA ASP A 120 -36.55 12.05 29.41
C ASP A 120 -35.99 13.48 29.28
N GLU A 121 -36.45 14.41 30.12
CA GLU A 121 -36.09 15.84 30.09
C GLU A 121 -34.57 16.06 30.08
N LYS A 122 -33.81 15.21 30.79
CA LYS A 122 -32.34 15.28 30.81
C LYS A 122 -31.69 15.04 29.45
N CYS A 123 -32.36 14.35 28.52
CA CYS A 123 -31.86 14.13 27.16
C CYS A 123 -31.92 15.41 26.32
N ILE A 124 -32.88 16.28 26.58
CA ILE A 124 -33.07 17.52 25.82
C ILE A 124 -31.87 18.46 26.08
N GLU A 125 -31.41 18.55 27.33
CA GLU A 125 -30.25 19.37 27.72
C GLU A 125 -28.90 18.79 27.26
N THR A 126 -28.77 17.46 27.20
CA THR A 126 -27.49 16.77 26.98
C THR A 126 -27.25 16.33 25.53
N THR A 127 -28.18 16.63 24.61
CA THR A 127 -28.09 16.20 23.20
C THR A 127 -28.32 17.38 22.24
N PRO A 128 -27.43 18.39 22.21
CA PRO A 128 -27.60 19.61 21.41
C PRO A 128 -27.56 19.39 19.89
N GLU A 129 -27.02 18.25 19.46
CA GLU A 129 -26.92 17.80 18.07
C GLU A 129 -28.21 17.18 17.51
N ALA A 130 -29.20 16.91 18.38
CA ALA A 130 -30.50 16.38 17.98
C ALA A 130 -31.50 17.50 17.69
N LYS A 131 -32.26 17.37 16.61
CA LYS A 131 -33.41 18.23 16.33
C LYS A 131 -34.67 17.65 16.98
N TYR A 132 -35.23 18.39 17.92
CA TYR A 132 -36.52 18.10 18.55
C TYR A 132 -37.61 18.89 17.81
N LEU A 133 -38.64 18.21 17.30
CA LEU A 133 -39.81 18.90 16.71
C LEU A 133 -40.78 19.34 17.82
N SER A 134 -41.59 20.35 17.52
CA SER A 134 -42.45 21.10 18.44
C SER A 134 -43.57 20.29 19.13
N ASP A 135 -43.73 19.01 18.83
CA ASP A 135 -44.67 18.10 19.49
C ASP A 135 -44.03 17.22 20.59
N GLY A 136 -42.71 17.31 20.79
CA GLY A 136 -41.99 16.56 21.83
C GLY A 136 -41.92 15.05 21.62
N LYS A 137 -42.22 14.54 20.41
CA LYS A 137 -42.26 13.08 20.13
C LYS A 137 -41.24 12.61 19.09
N PHE A 138 -40.62 13.53 18.38
CA PHE A 138 -39.63 13.24 17.35
C PHE A 138 -38.24 13.75 17.75
N VAL A 139 -37.28 12.84 17.76
CA VAL A 139 -35.85 13.16 17.95
C VAL A 139 -35.13 12.76 16.67
N LYS A 140 -34.67 13.75 15.90
CA LYS A 140 -33.95 13.51 14.65
C LYS A 140 -32.46 13.79 14.81
N PHE A 141 -31.65 12.76 14.61
CA PHE A 141 -30.21 12.85 14.46
C PHE A 141 -29.90 12.90 12.98
N SER A 142 -29.52 14.09 12.49
CA SER A 142 -29.04 14.22 11.12
C SER A 142 -27.54 14.01 11.15
N ILE A 143 -27.04 13.12 10.31
CA ILE A 143 -25.61 13.02 10.07
C ILE A 143 -25.26 14.16 9.12
N ASP A 144 -24.26 14.97 9.45
CA ASP A 144 -23.86 16.08 8.60
C ASP A 144 -23.18 15.52 7.33
N HIS A 145 -23.94 15.53 6.23
CA HIS A 145 -23.47 15.12 4.91
C HIS A 145 -22.79 16.25 4.16
N ALA A 146 -22.53 17.42 4.76
CA ALA A 146 -21.74 18.48 4.14
C ALA A 146 -20.35 17.98 3.68
N GLU A 147 -19.92 16.84 4.19
CA GLU A 147 -18.68 16.15 3.83
C GLU A 147 -18.87 14.86 3.00
N ASP A 148 -20.10 14.46 2.68
CA ASP A 148 -20.40 13.11 2.19
C ASP A 148 -20.81 13.08 0.68
N PRO A 149 -19.95 12.60 -0.23
CA PRO A 149 -19.96 12.90 -1.67
C PRO A 149 -21.05 12.24 -2.53
N ILE A 150 -21.82 11.28 -2.01
CA ILE A 150 -22.75 10.46 -2.82
C ILE A 150 -24.00 11.26 -3.22
N GLU A 151 -24.63 12.00 -2.31
CA GLU A 151 -25.85 12.78 -2.56
C GLU A 151 -25.60 13.93 -3.56
N GLY A 152 -24.40 14.54 -3.49
CA GLY A 152 -23.95 15.56 -4.43
C GLY A 152 -23.51 15.01 -5.79
N MET A 153 -23.33 13.69 -5.97
CA MET A 153 -22.93 13.03 -7.22
C MET A 153 -24.12 12.37 -7.94
N THR A 154 -25.09 11.79 -7.22
CA THR A 154 -26.30 11.19 -7.84
C THR A 154 -27.25 12.22 -8.44
N MET A 155 -27.21 13.48 -7.97
CA MET A 155 -28.02 14.59 -8.50
C MET A 155 -27.42 15.26 -9.75
N LEU A 156 -26.19 14.90 -10.17
CA LEU A 156 -25.52 15.51 -11.32
C LEU A 156 -25.95 14.84 -12.63
N THR A 157 -27.24 14.92 -12.94
CA THR A 157 -27.72 14.69 -14.30
C THR A 157 -27.58 16.00 -15.08
N LEU A 158 -27.21 15.91 -16.36
CA LEU A 158 -26.96 17.04 -17.28
C LEU A 158 -28.15 18.02 -17.46
N SER A 159 -29.26 17.86 -16.72
CA SER A 159 -30.49 18.62 -16.84
C SER A 159 -30.64 19.80 -15.87
N ASP A 160 -29.83 19.90 -14.80
CA ASP A 160 -29.98 20.98 -13.81
C ASP A 160 -29.21 22.24 -14.20
N ASN A 161 -29.82 23.06 -15.05
CA ASN A 161 -29.36 24.39 -15.51
C ASN A 161 -29.25 25.48 -14.41
N LYS A 162 -29.22 25.12 -13.12
CA LYS A 162 -29.14 26.07 -11.99
C LYS A 162 -27.77 26.13 -11.30
N PHE A 163 -26.85 25.22 -11.62
CA PHE A 163 -25.49 25.24 -11.08
C PHE A 163 -24.48 25.24 -12.23
N HIS A 164 -23.52 26.18 -12.21
CA HIS A 164 -22.33 26.10 -13.05
C HIS A 164 -21.45 24.95 -12.55
N LEU A 165 -21.80 23.73 -12.92
CA LEU A 165 -21.04 22.53 -12.58
C LEU A 165 -19.77 22.54 -13.41
N ASN A 166 -18.63 22.51 -12.73
CA ASN A 166 -17.38 22.27 -13.41
C ASN A 166 -17.42 20.83 -13.96
N ILE A 167 -17.13 20.66 -15.25
CA ILE A 167 -17.18 19.37 -15.94
C ILE A 167 -16.34 18.29 -15.23
N PHE A 168 -15.30 18.70 -14.50
CA PHE A 168 -14.42 17.82 -13.71
C PHE A 168 -15.04 17.34 -12.38
N GLU A 169 -16.22 17.83 -12.00
CA GLU A 169 -16.99 17.34 -10.84
C GLU A 169 -17.87 16.13 -11.21
N ILE A 170 -18.01 15.82 -12.49
CA ILE A 170 -18.85 14.73 -12.99
C ILE A 170 -18.02 13.44 -13.08
N PRO A 171 -18.33 12.38 -12.30
CA PRO A 171 -17.53 11.16 -12.23
C PRO A 171 -17.38 10.42 -13.56
N SER A 172 -18.42 10.37 -14.38
CA SER A 172 -18.36 9.72 -15.70
C SER A 172 -17.34 10.41 -16.62
N ILE A 173 -17.31 11.75 -16.59
CA ILE A 173 -16.37 12.53 -17.39
C ILE A 173 -14.96 12.41 -16.81
N MET A 174 -14.81 12.57 -15.49
CA MET A 174 -13.51 12.34 -14.82
C MET A 174 -12.96 10.94 -15.12
N ARG A 175 -13.81 9.91 -15.12
CA ARG A 175 -13.43 8.54 -15.48
C ARG A 175 -12.97 8.41 -16.93
N SER A 176 -13.57 9.15 -17.86
CA SER A 176 -13.18 9.15 -19.27
C SER A 176 -11.81 9.79 -19.51
N ILE A 177 -11.45 10.82 -18.73
CA ILE A 177 -10.16 11.51 -18.87
C ILE A 177 -9.06 10.90 -17.98
N ALA A 178 -9.44 10.23 -16.87
CA ALA A 178 -8.52 9.69 -15.87
C ALA A 178 -7.34 8.87 -16.42
N PRO A 179 -7.51 7.99 -17.43
CA PRO A 179 -6.40 7.23 -18.02
C PRO A 179 -5.33 8.09 -18.70
N ASN A 180 -5.64 9.36 -19.00
CA ASN A 180 -4.72 10.30 -19.64
C ASN A 180 -4.13 11.32 -18.65
N LEU A 181 -4.47 11.22 -17.36
CA LEU A 181 -3.97 12.13 -16.34
C LEU A 181 -2.69 11.56 -15.71
N GLY A 182 -1.62 12.35 -15.72
CA GLY A 182 -0.44 12.09 -14.89
C GLY A 182 -0.61 12.62 -13.47
N CYS A 183 0.30 12.23 -12.59
CA CYS A 183 0.36 12.69 -11.20
C CYS A 183 0.26 14.22 -11.09
N ARG A 184 0.89 15.01 -11.96
CA ARG A 184 0.85 16.48 -11.89
C ARG A 184 -0.54 17.01 -12.20
N GLN A 185 -1.20 16.49 -13.23
CA GLN A 185 -2.57 16.89 -13.57
C GLN A 185 -3.54 16.47 -12.46
N ILE A 186 -3.36 15.27 -11.90
CA ILE A 186 -4.14 14.78 -10.75
C ILE A 186 -3.98 15.74 -9.55
N GLN A 187 -2.75 16.14 -9.23
CA GLN A 187 -2.48 17.11 -8.16
C GLN A 187 -3.10 18.48 -8.44
N SER A 188 -2.99 18.97 -9.68
CA SER A 188 -3.63 20.23 -10.09
C SER A 188 -5.14 20.16 -9.91
N LEU A 189 -5.79 19.09 -10.38
CA LEU A 189 -7.23 18.88 -10.24
C LEU A 189 -7.67 18.84 -8.77
N ARG A 190 -6.93 18.13 -7.92
CA ARG A 190 -7.18 18.11 -6.46
C ARG A 190 -7.07 19.51 -5.83
N LYS A 191 -6.32 20.44 -6.41
CA LYS A 191 -6.15 21.80 -5.87
C LYS A 191 -7.22 22.79 -6.36
N VAL A 192 -7.95 22.48 -7.45
CA VAL A 192 -8.94 23.41 -8.03
C VAL A 192 -10.13 23.65 -7.08
N SER A 193 -10.84 22.58 -6.67
CA SER A 193 -11.98 22.69 -5.77
C SER A 193 -12.14 21.45 -4.91
N ARG A 194 -12.84 21.57 -3.78
CA ARG A 194 -13.15 20.42 -2.90
C ARG A 194 -13.93 19.34 -3.65
N ARG A 195 -14.87 19.72 -4.52
CA ARG A 195 -15.71 18.80 -5.30
C ARG A 195 -14.91 18.04 -6.36
N ILE A 196 -13.99 18.71 -7.07
CA ILE A 196 -13.11 18.04 -8.04
C ILE A 196 -12.16 17.09 -7.32
N ARG A 197 -11.57 17.49 -6.19
CA ARG A 197 -10.73 16.62 -5.37
C ARG A 197 -11.46 15.34 -4.98
N HIS A 198 -12.69 15.47 -4.47
CA HIS A 198 -13.54 14.33 -4.13
C HIS A 198 -13.82 13.44 -5.35
N CYS A 199 -14.11 14.02 -6.51
CA CYS A 199 -14.31 13.26 -7.73
C CYS A 199 -13.04 12.49 -8.13
N VAL A 200 -11.86 13.11 -8.05
CA VAL A 200 -10.57 12.45 -8.31
C VAL A 200 -10.33 11.32 -7.31
N ASP A 201 -10.54 11.55 -6.01
CA ASP A 201 -10.32 10.56 -4.96
C ASP A 201 -11.34 9.41 -5.00
N TYR A 202 -12.54 9.67 -5.54
CA TYR A 202 -13.52 8.63 -5.87
C TYR A 202 -13.08 7.78 -7.07
N ILE A 203 -12.62 8.42 -8.15
CA ILE A 203 -12.18 7.73 -9.38
C ILE A 203 -10.88 6.96 -9.17
N LYS A 204 -9.99 7.42 -8.29
CA LYS A 204 -8.68 6.81 -7.97
C LYS A 204 -7.86 6.57 -9.26
N PRO A 205 -7.57 7.64 -10.03
CA PRO A 205 -6.79 7.53 -11.26
C PRO A 205 -5.38 6.99 -10.96
N ASP A 206 -4.81 6.26 -11.91
CA ASP A 206 -3.42 5.82 -11.83
C ASP A 206 -2.51 7.03 -12.13
N PRO A 207 -1.63 7.45 -11.22
CA PRO A 207 -0.78 8.62 -11.40
C PRO A 207 0.38 8.41 -12.40
N HIS A 208 0.58 7.20 -12.90
CA HIS A 208 1.56 6.91 -13.96
C HIS A 208 2.99 7.39 -13.65
N ILE A 209 3.39 7.27 -12.38
CA ILE A 209 4.72 7.68 -11.92
C ILE A 209 5.75 6.69 -12.47
N ILE A 210 6.74 7.21 -13.19
CA ILE A 210 7.86 6.44 -13.74
C ILE A 210 9.00 6.37 -12.72
N SER A 211 9.27 7.47 -12.01
CA SER A 211 10.29 7.51 -10.97
C SER A 211 9.84 8.28 -9.73
N CYS A 212 10.17 7.75 -8.56
CA CYS A 212 10.02 8.41 -7.28
C CYS A 212 11.38 8.46 -6.58
N SER A 213 11.81 9.64 -6.14
CA SER A 213 13.06 9.81 -5.41
C SER A 213 12.84 10.57 -4.10
N VAL A 214 13.12 9.90 -2.97
CA VAL A 214 13.09 10.49 -1.63
C VAL A 214 14.52 10.82 -1.21
N PHE A 215 14.81 12.10 -1.02
CA PHE A 215 16.11 12.61 -0.60
C PHE A 215 16.05 13.12 0.84
N LEU A 216 16.93 12.60 1.68
CA LEU A 216 17.04 12.93 3.10
C LEU A 216 18.31 13.76 3.30
N ALA A 217 18.18 15.08 3.35
CA ALA A 217 19.31 16.02 3.44
C ALA A 217 19.10 17.08 4.53
N ASN A 218 19.87 18.17 4.46
CA ASN A 218 19.60 19.44 5.15
C ASN A 218 18.17 19.97 4.93
N TYR A 219 17.50 19.49 3.89
CA TYR A 219 16.09 19.64 3.64
C TYR A 219 15.57 18.30 3.12
N LEU A 220 14.36 17.92 3.52
CA LEU A 220 13.73 16.74 2.95
C LEU A 220 13.13 17.06 1.59
N ARG A 221 13.22 16.12 0.65
CA ARG A 221 12.70 16.31 -0.70
C ARG A 221 12.12 15.03 -1.26
N VAL A 222 10.98 15.15 -1.94
CA VAL A 222 10.40 14.06 -2.74
C VAL A 222 10.22 14.56 -4.17
N ASP A 223 10.74 13.78 -5.10
CA ASP A 223 10.61 14.01 -6.53
C ASP A 223 9.76 12.91 -7.16
N PHE A 224 8.80 13.32 -7.99
CA PHE A 224 8.05 12.42 -8.87
C PHE A 224 8.30 12.82 -10.31
N GLU A 225 8.55 11.82 -11.15
CA GLU A 225 8.72 11.97 -12.59
C GLU A 225 7.71 11.08 -13.32
N GLU A 226 7.04 11.66 -14.31
CA GLU A 226 5.95 11.06 -15.08
C GLU A 226 6.31 10.93 -16.56
N MET A 227 5.41 10.31 -17.35
CA MET A 227 5.51 10.33 -18.82
C MET A 227 5.61 11.78 -19.32
N MET A 228 6.40 12.00 -20.38
CA MET A 228 6.72 13.32 -20.98
C MET A 228 7.72 14.20 -20.18
N ASN A 229 8.48 13.62 -19.23
CA ASN A 229 9.51 14.31 -18.42
C ASN A 229 8.95 15.47 -17.56
N GLU A 230 7.67 15.45 -17.24
CA GLU A 230 7.11 16.39 -16.28
C GLU A 230 7.51 15.94 -14.86
N LYS A 231 8.02 16.91 -14.08
CA LYS A 231 8.58 16.65 -12.76
C LYS A 231 7.83 17.43 -11.68
N ILE A 232 7.35 16.72 -10.66
CA ILE A 232 6.87 17.31 -9.42
C ILE A 232 8.01 17.25 -8.41
N VAL A 233 8.38 18.41 -7.85
CA VAL A 233 9.42 18.50 -6.83
C VAL A 233 8.82 19.14 -5.58
N ALA A 234 8.73 18.37 -4.51
CA ALA A 234 8.39 18.88 -3.19
C ALA A 234 9.66 19.02 -2.34
N ARG A 235 9.94 20.22 -1.85
CA ARG A 235 11.08 20.52 -0.97
C ARG A 235 10.55 21.08 0.35
N TYR A 236 10.96 20.50 1.46
CA TYR A 236 10.56 20.92 2.81
C TYR A 236 11.77 21.49 3.56
N LYS A 237 11.59 22.68 4.14
CA LYS A 237 12.61 23.36 4.95
C LYS A 237 11.99 23.78 6.29
N GLY A 238 12.61 23.44 7.42
CA GLY A 238 11.97 23.50 8.75
C GLY A 238 12.45 22.42 9.73
N PHE A 239 11.63 22.11 10.74
CA PHE A 239 11.93 21.09 11.76
C PHE A 239 11.80 19.67 11.20
N LEU A 240 12.89 18.91 11.25
CA LEU A 240 13.06 17.59 10.62
C LEU A 240 11.91 16.61 10.90
N GLU A 241 11.34 16.61 12.11
CA GLU A 241 10.26 15.68 12.46
C GLU A 241 8.92 15.96 11.74
N GLN A 242 8.56 17.23 11.59
CA GLN A 242 7.35 17.60 10.85
C GLN A 242 7.52 17.38 9.35
N GLU A 243 8.74 17.57 8.85
CA GLU A 243 9.07 17.30 7.45
C GLU A 243 9.00 15.81 7.13
N ALA A 244 9.46 14.94 8.04
CA ALA A 244 9.37 13.49 7.88
C ALA A 244 7.92 13.04 7.62
N ILE A 245 6.97 13.60 8.37
CA ILE A 245 5.53 13.33 8.18
C ILE A 245 5.08 13.82 6.80
N ARG A 246 5.49 15.03 6.38
CA ARG A 246 5.12 15.58 5.07
C ARG A 246 5.67 14.74 3.91
N VAL A 247 6.91 14.27 4.01
CA VAL A 247 7.53 13.36 3.02
C VAL A 247 6.72 12.09 2.88
N VAL A 248 6.38 11.46 4.00
CA VAL A 248 5.60 10.21 4.01
C VAL A 248 4.20 10.45 3.45
N ASN A 249 3.55 11.57 3.82
CA ASN A 249 2.24 11.93 3.30
C ASN A 249 2.27 12.20 1.80
N ASP A 250 3.28 12.90 1.27
CA ASP A 250 3.40 13.13 -0.16
C ASP A 250 3.75 11.84 -0.89
N PHE A 251 4.58 10.97 -0.30
CA PHE A 251 4.81 9.63 -0.84
C PHE A 251 3.50 8.81 -0.93
N ASP A 252 2.70 8.75 0.14
CA ASP A 252 1.39 8.11 0.14
C ASP A 252 0.46 8.74 -0.89
N LEU A 253 0.17 10.02 -0.78
CA LEU A 253 -0.84 10.71 -1.57
C LEU A 253 -0.60 10.62 -3.08
N ASN A 254 0.66 10.56 -3.50
CA ASN A 254 1.05 10.42 -4.91
C ASN A 254 1.19 8.96 -5.36
N THR A 255 1.52 8.01 -4.48
CA THR A 255 1.69 6.60 -4.89
C THR A 255 0.50 5.72 -4.56
N ARG A 256 -0.46 6.15 -3.73
CA ARG A 256 -1.58 5.37 -3.18
C ARG A 256 -2.37 4.60 -4.24
N HIS A 257 -2.57 5.21 -5.40
CA HIS A 257 -3.33 4.64 -6.52
C HIS A 257 -2.46 4.24 -7.72
N GLN A 258 -1.13 4.23 -7.54
CA GLN A 258 -0.17 3.73 -8.55
C GLN A 258 -0.45 2.25 -8.83
N LYS A 259 -0.96 1.96 -10.04
CA LYS A 259 -1.23 0.60 -10.53
C LYS A 259 -0.16 0.15 -11.52
N SER A 260 0.31 1.07 -12.35
CA SER A 260 1.41 0.89 -13.27
C SER A 260 2.74 0.63 -12.54
N CYS A 261 3.64 -0.09 -13.20
CA CYS A 261 4.95 -0.45 -12.64
C CYS A 261 5.93 0.72 -12.80
N MET A 262 6.42 1.24 -11.68
CA MET A 262 7.42 2.29 -11.63
C MET A 262 8.78 1.76 -12.10
N ASP A 263 9.52 2.52 -12.89
CA ASP A 263 10.86 2.12 -13.35
C ASP A 263 11.87 2.19 -12.21
N GLN A 264 11.78 3.20 -11.35
CA GLN A 264 12.74 3.40 -10.27
C GLN A 264 12.14 4.03 -9.00
N LEU A 265 12.38 3.37 -7.86
CA LEU A 265 12.26 3.95 -6.53
C LEU A 265 13.64 4.20 -5.94
N TYR A 266 13.96 5.46 -5.67
CA TYR A 266 15.19 5.88 -5.00
C TYR A 266 14.87 6.41 -3.60
N ILE A 267 15.55 5.88 -2.59
CA ILE A 267 15.49 6.44 -1.23
C ILE A 267 16.93 6.61 -0.78
N GLY A 268 17.35 7.84 -0.53
CA GLY A 268 18.74 8.11 -0.23
C GLY A 268 18.98 9.25 0.73
N MET A 269 20.06 9.09 1.49
CA MET A 269 20.55 10.06 2.46
C MET A 269 21.64 10.94 1.87
N TYR A 270 21.76 12.16 2.37
CA TYR A 270 22.89 13.05 2.09
C TYR A 270 24.03 12.84 3.09
N GLU A 271 25.12 13.51 2.77
CA GLU A 271 26.42 13.36 3.39
C GLU A 271 26.44 13.54 4.92
N GLU A 272 25.83 14.59 5.45
CA GLU A 272 25.88 14.89 6.89
C GLU A 272 25.21 13.81 7.74
N ILE A 273 24.07 13.31 7.26
CA ILE A 273 23.31 12.25 7.91
C ILE A 273 24.08 10.92 7.86
N TRP A 274 24.68 10.63 6.70
CA TRP A 274 25.46 9.42 6.48
C TRP A 274 26.68 9.30 7.42
N TYR A 275 27.29 10.42 7.79
CA TYR A 275 28.44 10.46 8.71
C TYR A 275 28.07 10.40 10.18
N SER A 276 26.80 10.60 10.53
CA SER A 276 26.38 10.51 11.91
C SER A 276 26.67 9.10 12.45
N LYS A 277 27.28 9.04 13.64
CA LYS A 277 27.58 7.77 14.33
C LYS A 277 26.34 7.16 14.97
N LYS A 278 25.21 7.89 15.00
CA LYS A 278 23.95 7.40 15.57
C LYS A 278 23.21 6.61 14.52
N GLU A 279 23.09 5.31 14.76
CA GLU A 279 22.31 4.37 13.96
C GLU A 279 20.81 4.70 13.98
N ASP A 280 20.31 5.16 15.12
CA ASP A 280 18.96 5.68 15.28
C ASP A 280 18.97 7.21 15.21
N TYR A 281 18.87 7.74 14.00
CA TYR A 281 18.35 9.09 13.82
C TYR A 281 16.81 8.96 13.81
N PRO A 282 16.11 9.40 14.88
CA PRO A 282 14.67 9.14 15.04
C PRO A 282 13.84 9.51 13.82
N GLU A 283 14.23 10.58 13.12
CA GLU A 283 13.57 11.10 11.93
C GLU A 283 13.76 10.19 10.70
N LEU A 284 14.94 9.59 10.52
CA LEU A 284 15.17 8.60 9.46
C LEU A 284 14.35 7.34 9.73
N SER A 285 14.39 6.88 10.98
CA SER A 285 13.56 5.76 11.44
C SER A 285 12.09 6.05 11.17
N LYS A 286 11.62 7.27 11.44
CA LYS A 286 10.24 7.72 11.19
C LYS A 286 9.87 7.74 9.70
N ILE A 287 10.76 8.18 8.81
CA ILE A 287 10.49 8.18 7.36
C ILE A 287 10.44 6.76 6.82
N PHE A 288 11.43 5.92 7.15
CA PHE A 288 11.46 4.54 6.68
C PHE A 288 10.27 3.73 7.24
N LYS A 289 9.93 3.88 8.51
CA LYS A 289 8.73 3.28 9.11
C LYS A 289 7.45 3.85 8.50
N GLY A 290 7.37 5.14 8.25
CA GLY A 290 6.21 5.73 7.58
C GLY A 290 6.03 5.21 6.15
N ILE A 291 7.12 5.09 5.38
CA ILE A 291 7.08 4.45 4.06
C ILE A 291 6.65 2.99 4.18
N ARG A 292 7.16 2.24 5.17
CA ARG A 292 6.70 0.88 5.47
C ARG A 292 5.19 0.83 5.68
N ASP A 293 4.66 1.67 6.55
CA ASP A 293 3.24 1.70 6.90
C ASP A 293 2.39 2.01 5.67
N VAL A 294 2.85 2.95 4.83
CA VAL A 294 2.22 3.25 3.54
C VAL A 294 2.22 2.03 2.63
N LEU A 295 3.35 1.33 2.48
CA LEU A 295 3.47 0.15 1.63
C LEU A 295 2.58 -1.01 2.12
N ILE A 296 2.48 -1.22 3.44
CA ILE A 296 1.62 -2.24 4.07
C ILE A 296 0.13 -1.90 3.88
N SER A 297 -0.25 -0.63 3.98
CA SER A 297 -1.64 -0.20 3.89
C SER A 297 -2.28 -0.38 2.50
N ARG A 298 -1.47 -0.71 1.49
CA ARG A 298 -1.94 -0.83 0.10
C ARG A 298 -2.76 -2.10 -0.08
N THR A 299 -3.82 -2.00 -0.87
CA THR A 299 -4.58 -3.17 -1.32
C THR A 299 -3.80 -4.05 -2.29
N SER A 300 -2.79 -3.48 -2.97
CA SER A 300 -1.86 -4.19 -3.84
C SER A 300 -0.44 -3.68 -3.65
N PRO A 301 0.57 -4.57 -3.58
CA PRO A 301 1.98 -4.19 -3.44
C PRO A 301 2.43 -3.18 -4.50
N LEU A 302 3.31 -2.26 -4.11
CA LEU A 302 3.84 -1.26 -5.03
C LEU A 302 4.81 -1.93 -6.02
N LYS A 303 4.53 -1.79 -7.33
CA LYS A 303 5.32 -2.38 -8.40
C LYS A 303 6.49 -1.47 -8.78
N VAL A 304 7.72 -1.98 -8.67
CA VAL A 304 8.95 -1.22 -8.92
C VAL A 304 9.97 -2.11 -9.64
N LYS A 305 10.49 -1.68 -10.79
CA LYS A 305 11.53 -2.44 -11.52
C LYS A 305 12.91 -2.33 -10.88
N ARG A 306 13.28 -1.15 -10.37
CA ARG A 306 14.59 -0.89 -9.76
C ARG A 306 14.44 -0.19 -8.41
N LEU A 307 14.90 -0.85 -7.35
CA LEU A 307 15.05 -0.24 -6.04
C LEU A 307 16.48 0.24 -5.85
N THR A 308 16.66 1.52 -5.52
CA THR A 308 17.97 2.07 -5.13
C THR A 308 17.89 2.62 -3.72
N LEU A 309 18.65 2.02 -2.81
CA LEU A 309 18.75 2.45 -1.42
C LEU A 309 20.14 3.03 -1.18
N SER A 310 20.19 4.30 -0.80
CA SER A 310 21.41 4.90 -0.29
C SER A 310 21.34 4.93 1.23
N THR A 311 21.69 3.80 1.84
CA THR A 311 21.88 3.60 3.29
C THR A 311 22.94 2.53 3.54
N ARG A 312 23.61 2.57 4.71
CA ARG A 312 24.50 1.50 5.21
C ARG A 312 23.84 0.61 6.27
N TRP A 313 22.61 0.92 6.64
CA TRP A 313 21.87 0.24 7.71
C TRP A 313 20.83 -0.70 7.13
N GLN A 314 21.04 -2.00 7.33
CA GLN A 314 20.14 -3.05 6.85
C GLN A 314 18.74 -2.94 7.44
N CYS A 315 18.61 -2.55 8.71
CA CYS A 315 17.32 -2.36 9.38
C CYS A 315 16.41 -1.35 8.66
N LEU A 316 16.97 -0.29 8.06
CA LEU A 316 16.20 0.66 7.27
C LEU A 316 15.75 0.05 5.93
N MET A 317 16.62 -0.74 5.30
CA MET A 317 16.27 -1.44 4.07
C MET A 317 15.11 -2.42 4.27
N MET A 318 15.07 -3.08 5.44
CA MET A 318 13.99 -3.98 5.85
C MET A 318 12.65 -3.27 6.04
N ASN A 319 12.61 -1.94 6.14
CA ASN A 319 11.37 -1.17 6.15
C ASN A 319 10.83 -0.89 4.73
N VAL A 320 11.55 -1.26 3.67
CA VAL A 320 11.13 -0.97 2.29
C VAL A 320 11.06 -2.23 1.44
N LEU A 321 12.19 -2.93 1.26
CA LEU A 321 12.29 -4.04 0.31
C LEU A 321 11.22 -5.14 0.53
N PRO A 322 10.94 -5.60 1.77
CA PRO A 322 9.99 -6.69 2.00
C PRO A 322 8.53 -6.38 1.62
N PHE A 323 8.19 -5.10 1.41
CA PHE A 323 6.82 -4.63 1.19
C PHE A 323 6.57 -4.21 -0.26
N LEU A 324 7.55 -4.43 -1.15
CA LEU A 324 7.41 -4.23 -2.59
C LEU A 324 6.91 -5.50 -3.28
N ASP A 325 6.35 -5.32 -4.48
CA ASP A 325 5.99 -6.43 -5.37
C ASP A 325 7.25 -7.14 -5.88
N GLY A 326 7.49 -8.38 -5.42
CA GLY A 326 8.68 -9.13 -5.77
C GLY A 326 8.77 -9.55 -7.24
N GLU A 327 7.62 -9.77 -7.90
CA GLU A 327 7.56 -10.18 -9.31
C GLU A 327 8.01 -9.06 -10.27
N SER A 328 7.69 -7.81 -9.94
CA SER A 328 8.11 -6.67 -10.76
C SER A 328 9.56 -6.24 -10.54
N LEU A 329 10.16 -6.62 -9.40
CA LEU A 329 11.49 -6.16 -9.00
C LEU A 329 12.60 -6.86 -9.79
N LYS A 330 13.30 -6.09 -10.63
CA LYS A 330 14.40 -6.60 -11.46
C LYS A 330 15.76 -6.33 -10.86
N SER A 331 15.95 -5.21 -10.18
CA SER A 331 17.27 -4.75 -9.75
C SER A 331 17.25 -4.13 -8.36
N ILE A 332 18.14 -4.60 -7.50
CA ILE A 332 18.43 -4.06 -6.18
C ILE A 332 19.79 -3.39 -6.23
N ARG A 333 19.81 -2.08 -5.95
CA ARG A 333 21.04 -1.30 -5.85
C ARG A 333 21.17 -0.70 -4.46
N ILE A 334 22.29 -0.97 -3.81
CA ILE A 334 22.67 -0.38 -2.53
C ILE A 334 23.85 0.53 -2.82
N GLN A 335 23.77 1.81 -2.48
CA GLN A 335 24.85 2.73 -2.81
C GLN A 335 25.23 3.67 -1.68
N LYS A 336 26.44 4.24 -1.75
CA LYS A 336 26.86 5.36 -0.91
C LYS A 336 26.06 6.59 -1.30
N ALA A 337 25.84 7.45 -0.30
CA ALA A 337 25.27 8.78 -0.50
C ALA A 337 26.10 9.66 -1.44
N PHE A 338 27.42 9.44 -1.49
CA PHE A 338 28.36 10.27 -2.25
C PHE A 338 29.63 9.48 -2.57
N LYS A 339 30.33 9.90 -3.64
CA LYS A 339 31.58 9.31 -4.11
C LYS A 339 32.79 9.87 -3.35
N LYS A 340 32.94 9.54 -2.06
CA LYS A 340 34.23 9.71 -1.37
C LYS A 340 34.92 8.37 -1.19
N ASP A 341 36.25 8.44 -1.07
CA ASP A 341 37.15 7.29 -0.88
C ASP A 341 36.98 6.58 0.46
N LYS A 342 36.09 7.07 1.34
CA LYS A 342 35.81 6.40 2.60
C LYS A 342 35.07 5.08 2.34
N GLU A 343 35.61 4.05 2.97
CA GLU A 343 35.03 2.72 2.98
C GLU A 343 33.87 2.63 3.97
N TYR A 344 32.78 2.02 3.52
CA TYR A 344 31.64 1.68 4.36
C TYR A 344 31.33 0.21 4.19
N ARG A 345 30.89 -0.40 5.27
CA ARG A 345 30.59 -1.82 5.35
C ARG A 345 29.10 -2.04 5.59
N ILE A 346 28.59 -3.15 5.11
CA ILE A 346 27.19 -3.54 5.26
C ILE A 346 27.06 -5.05 5.45
N ASP A 347 26.13 -5.42 6.32
CA ASP A 347 25.68 -6.79 6.54
C ASP A 347 24.35 -7.00 5.77
N LEU A 348 24.25 -8.11 5.04
CA LEU A 348 23.16 -8.46 4.11
C LEU A 348 22.46 -9.80 4.48
N ASP A 349 22.75 -10.34 5.65
CA ASP A 349 22.27 -11.61 6.20
C ASP A 349 20.76 -11.69 6.48
N GLU A 350 20.10 -10.59 6.87
CA GLU A 350 18.64 -10.56 7.04
C GLU A 350 17.94 -10.27 5.71
N ILE A 351 18.42 -9.26 4.98
CA ILE A 351 17.76 -8.82 3.74
C ILE A 351 17.84 -9.87 2.63
N SER A 352 18.88 -10.72 2.62
CA SER A 352 19.04 -11.84 1.68
C SER A 352 17.99 -12.94 1.83
N LYS A 353 17.23 -12.94 2.93
CA LYS A 353 16.15 -13.90 3.23
C LYS A 353 14.78 -13.44 2.73
N THR A 354 14.67 -12.22 2.20
CA THR A 354 13.40 -11.67 1.72
C THR A 354 12.99 -12.30 0.38
N GLU A 355 11.69 -12.41 0.13
CA GLU A 355 11.16 -12.92 -1.14
C GLU A 355 11.60 -12.05 -2.33
N GLN A 356 11.64 -10.74 -2.14
CA GLN A 356 12.04 -9.78 -3.18
C GLN A 356 13.51 -9.92 -3.55
N TRP A 357 14.37 -10.30 -2.59
CA TRP A 357 15.77 -10.59 -2.85
C TRP A 357 15.94 -11.80 -3.76
N SER A 358 15.19 -12.89 -3.52
CA SER A 358 15.30 -14.12 -4.32
C SER A 358 14.69 -14.00 -5.71
N LYS A 359 13.78 -13.05 -5.95
CA LYS A 359 13.16 -12.80 -7.26
C LYS A 359 13.89 -11.77 -8.12
N ALA A 360 14.76 -10.96 -7.52
CA ALA A 360 15.51 -9.94 -8.23
C ALA A 360 16.55 -10.56 -9.19
N LYS A 361 16.74 -9.92 -10.34
CA LYS A 361 17.68 -10.37 -11.39
C LYS A 361 19.07 -9.82 -11.19
N GLU A 362 19.18 -8.62 -10.62
CA GLU A 362 20.45 -7.91 -10.49
C GLU A 362 20.68 -7.38 -9.07
N LEU A 363 21.89 -7.60 -8.55
CA LEU A 363 22.38 -6.98 -7.31
C LEU A 363 23.60 -6.12 -7.60
N ASN A 364 23.58 -4.87 -7.12
CA ASN A 364 24.73 -3.97 -7.19
C ASN A 364 24.95 -3.27 -5.85
N THR A 365 26.19 -3.30 -5.35
CA THR A 365 26.58 -2.48 -4.19
C THR A 365 27.96 -1.85 -4.35
N ASP A 366 28.07 -0.58 -3.96
CA ASP A 366 29.35 0.12 -3.82
C ASP A 366 29.88 0.10 -2.36
N LEU A 367 29.13 -0.50 -1.43
CA LEU A 367 29.56 -0.78 -0.07
C LEU A 367 30.36 -2.09 -0.02
N THR A 368 31.16 -2.25 1.02
CA THR A 368 31.89 -3.48 1.30
C THR A 368 31.00 -4.43 2.10
N VAL A 369 30.58 -5.53 1.50
CA VAL A 369 29.71 -6.55 2.09
C VAL A 369 30.53 -7.44 3.01
N ARG A 370 30.06 -7.63 4.24
CA ARG A 370 30.66 -8.54 5.23
C ARG A 370 30.10 -9.95 5.17
N THR A 371 28.82 -10.06 4.82
CA THR A 371 28.12 -11.35 4.71
C THR A 371 28.82 -12.26 3.71
N SER A 372 28.98 -13.52 4.07
CA SER A 372 29.54 -14.52 3.16
C SER A 372 28.69 -14.62 1.90
N ILE A 373 29.35 -14.88 0.77
CA ILE A 373 28.66 -15.13 -0.49
C ILE A 373 27.73 -16.35 -0.44
N GLN A 374 28.00 -17.30 0.45
CA GLN A 374 27.17 -18.49 0.65
C GLN A 374 25.83 -18.14 1.30
N ASP A 375 25.83 -17.17 2.21
CA ASP A 375 24.66 -16.77 3.00
C ASP A 375 23.75 -15.76 2.28
N MET A 376 24.16 -15.30 1.09
CA MET A 376 23.47 -14.26 0.33
C MET A 376 22.47 -14.79 -0.70
N ASN A 377 22.27 -16.10 -0.81
CA ASN A 377 21.35 -16.71 -1.80
C ASN A 377 21.61 -16.24 -3.24
N ILE A 378 22.89 -16.08 -3.61
CA ILE A 378 23.31 -15.42 -4.85
C ILE A 378 22.90 -16.14 -6.15
N LEU A 379 22.55 -17.42 -6.07
CA LEU A 379 22.30 -18.27 -7.25
C LEU A 379 21.05 -17.86 -8.04
N MET A 380 20.17 -17.06 -7.42
CA MET A 380 18.94 -16.56 -8.05
C MET A 380 19.17 -15.32 -8.91
N PHE A 381 20.35 -14.69 -8.84
CA PHE A 381 20.66 -13.51 -9.63
C PHE A 381 21.24 -13.87 -11.00
N GLU A 382 20.83 -13.11 -12.02
CA GLU A 382 21.48 -13.13 -13.33
C GLU A 382 22.83 -12.40 -13.28
N ARG A 383 22.88 -11.28 -12.53
CA ARG A 383 24.07 -10.42 -12.46
C ARG A 383 24.33 -9.90 -11.05
N ILE A 384 25.59 -9.90 -10.65
CA ILE A 384 26.04 -9.39 -9.34
C ILE A 384 27.27 -8.51 -9.54
N PHE A 385 27.26 -7.34 -8.92
CA PHE A 385 28.39 -6.40 -8.87
C PHE A 385 28.59 -5.92 -7.44
N ILE A 386 29.48 -6.57 -6.69
CA ILE A 386 29.67 -6.29 -5.26
C ILE A 386 31.14 -6.27 -4.86
N THR A 387 31.43 -5.66 -3.71
CA THR A 387 32.73 -5.76 -3.04
C THR A 387 32.56 -6.55 -1.75
N LEU A 388 33.28 -7.65 -1.58
CA LEU A 388 33.34 -8.46 -0.36
C LEU A 388 34.51 -8.03 0.53
N GLU A 389 34.28 -7.92 1.84
CA GLU A 389 35.33 -7.68 2.83
C GLU A 389 36.31 -8.86 2.86
N THR A 390 35.76 -10.06 2.98
CA THR A 390 36.50 -11.32 3.07
C THR A 390 35.88 -12.34 2.12
N MET A 391 36.72 -13.16 1.51
CA MET A 391 36.28 -14.37 0.81
C MET A 391 37.19 -15.52 1.21
N SER A 392 36.60 -16.60 1.71
CA SER A 392 37.31 -17.82 2.14
C SER A 392 37.55 -18.78 0.98
N GLN A 393 38.37 -19.81 1.19
CA GLN A 393 38.56 -20.90 0.23
C GLN A 393 37.26 -21.70 -0.02
N GLU A 394 36.43 -21.84 1.01
CA GLU A 394 35.13 -22.49 0.94
C GLU A 394 34.16 -21.68 0.06
N ASP A 395 34.13 -20.36 0.21
CA ASP A 395 33.30 -19.45 -0.60
C ASP A 395 33.60 -19.58 -2.10
N ILE A 396 34.88 -19.72 -2.44
CA ILE A 396 35.34 -19.85 -3.84
C ILE A 396 34.95 -21.22 -4.38
N THR A 397 35.13 -22.27 -3.58
CA THR A 397 34.72 -23.62 -3.94
C THR A 397 33.21 -23.70 -4.14
N TYR A 398 32.44 -23.03 -3.28
CA TYR A 398 30.99 -22.88 -3.40
C TYR A 398 30.62 -22.18 -4.71
N CYS A 399 31.22 -21.03 -5.01
CA CYS A 399 30.95 -20.29 -6.24
C CYS A 399 31.24 -21.14 -7.48
N ARG A 400 32.42 -21.77 -7.53
CA ARG A 400 32.85 -22.62 -8.65
C ARG A 400 31.89 -23.79 -8.90
N LYS A 401 31.37 -24.43 -7.85
CA LYS A 401 30.48 -25.59 -7.96
C LYS A 401 29.04 -25.21 -8.28
N ASN A 402 28.51 -24.15 -7.66
CA ASN A 402 27.08 -23.87 -7.69
C ASN A 402 26.68 -22.84 -8.77
N ILE A 403 27.54 -21.87 -9.10
CA ILE A 403 27.21 -20.86 -10.13
C ILE A 403 26.90 -21.51 -11.49
N PRO A 404 27.66 -22.50 -11.99
CA PRO A 404 27.35 -23.16 -13.26
C PRO A 404 26.01 -23.89 -13.28
N GLN A 405 25.49 -24.27 -12.11
CA GLN A 405 24.20 -24.98 -11.98
C GLN A 405 23.01 -24.01 -12.00
N SER A 406 23.24 -22.70 -11.85
CA SER A 406 22.19 -21.70 -11.94
C SER A 406 21.72 -21.52 -13.39
N LEU A 407 20.41 -21.68 -13.60
CA LEU A 407 19.78 -21.51 -14.91
C LEU A 407 19.67 -20.03 -15.34
N VAL A 408 19.74 -19.11 -14.39
CA VAL A 408 19.55 -17.67 -14.63
C VAL A 408 20.86 -16.90 -14.70
N PHE A 409 21.95 -17.48 -14.18
CA PHE A 409 23.26 -16.84 -14.10
C PHE A 409 23.78 -16.37 -15.47
N LYS A 410 24.31 -15.13 -15.50
CA LYS A 410 25.00 -14.55 -16.66
C LYS A 410 26.39 -14.03 -16.30
N ASN A 411 26.51 -13.19 -15.27
CA ASN A 411 27.78 -12.55 -14.94
C ASN A 411 27.87 -12.03 -13.50
N PHE A 412 28.82 -12.53 -12.73
CA PHE A 412 29.16 -12.03 -11.39
C PHE A 412 30.54 -11.37 -11.40
N SER A 413 30.63 -10.13 -10.93
CA SER A 413 31.87 -9.38 -10.78
C SER A 413 32.06 -9.03 -9.31
N LEU A 414 32.99 -9.72 -8.67
CA LEU A 414 33.29 -9.61 -7.25
C LEU A 414 34.63 -8.89 -7.07
N LEU A 415 34.64 -7.83 -6.26
CA LEU A 415 35.86 -7.26 -5.72
C LEU A 415 36.11 -7.83 -4.33
N ILE A 416 37.32 -8.26 -4.02
CA ILE A 416 37.64 -8.94 -2.77
C ILE A 416 38.79 -8.17 -2.10
N LYS A 417 38.59 -7.76 -0.85
CA LYS A 417 39.63 -7.05 -0.08
C LYS A 417 40.59 -8.01 0.57
N ASN A 418 40.07 -8.89 1.42
CA ASN A 418 40.84 -9.88 2.14
C ASN A 418 40.51 -11.26 1.57
N CYS A 419 41.53 -11.98 1.12
CA CYS A 419 41.36 -13.34 0.62
C CYS A 419 42.60 -14.16 0.98
N SER A 420 42.40 -15.41 1.39
CA SER A 420 43.49 -16.40 1.53
C SER A 420 44.07 -16.75 0.16
N ASP A 421 45.17 -17.53 0.09
CA ASP A 421 45.63 -18.06 -1.19
C ASP A 421 44.61 -19.09 -1.72
N PHE A 422 44.05 -18.82 -2.90
CA PHE A 422 42.92 -19.60 -3.44
C PHE A 422 43.12 -20.09 -4.87
N LEU A 423 44.30 -19.88 -5.47
CA LEU A 423 44.58 -20.39 -6.82
C LEU A 423 44.31 -21.90 -6.89
N THR A 424 44.64 -22.63 -5.83
CA THR A 424 44.35 -24.07 -5.68
C THR A 424 42.85 -24.39 -5.62
N ALA A 425 42.02 -23.48 -5.10
CA ALA A 425 40.57 -23.68 -4.94
C ALA A 425 39.79 -23.49 -6.25
N LEU A 426 40.33 -22.68 -7.15
CA LEU A 426 39.76 -22.44 -8.48
C LEU A 426 39.97 -23.64 -9.42
N GLY A 427 41.01 -24.44 -9.22
CA GLY A 427 41.31 -25.62 -10.02
C GLY A 427 42.33 -25.33 -11.12
N ASP A 428 42.24 -26.08 -12.22
CA ASP A 428 43.28 -26.07 -13.26
C ASP A 428 43.27 -24.77 -14.08
N LEU A 429 44.43 -24.13 -14.11
CA LEU A 429 44.64 -22.85 -14.75
C LEU A 429 44.77 -23.01 -16.27
N TYR A 430 44.04 -22.20 -17.03
CA TYR A 430 44.16 -22.18 -18.49
C TYR A 430 45.30 -21.27 -18.96
N ARG A 431 45.33 -20.01 -18.49
CA ARG A 431 46.30 -19.02 -18.94
C ARG A 431 46.61 -17.96 -17.89
N ILE A 432 47.88 -17.54 -17.85
CA ILE A 432 48.34 -16.34 -17.12
C ILE A 432 48.61 -15.23 -18.15
N VAL A 433 48.14 -14.02 -17.83
CA VAL A 433 48.40 -12.80 -18.62
C VAL A 433 49.09 -11.78 -17.71
N ASN A 434 50.25 -11.28 -18.14
CA ASN A 434 51.02 -10.24 -17.47
C ASN A 434 51.32 -10.53 -15.97
N ASN A 435 51.39 -11.80 -15.56
CA ASN A 435 51.61 -12.27 -14.18
C ASN A 435 50.63 -11.74 -13.12
N ILE A 436 49.52 -11.12 -13.54
CA ILE A 436 48.52 -10.53 -12.64
C ILE A 436 47.09 -10.99 -12.95
N GLN A 437 46.86 -11.58 -14.12
CA GLN A 437 45.56 -12.06 -14.54
C GLN A 437 45.61 -13.57 -14.81
N TYR A 438 44.75 -14.30 -14.13
CA TYR A 438 44.63 -15.75 -14.16
C TYR A 438 43.27 -16.11 -14.75
N ILE A 439 43.28 -16.91 -15.80
CA ILE A 439 42.09 -17.29 -16.57
C ILE A 439 41.86 -18.78 -16.42
N PHE A 440 40.61 -19.15 -16.15
CA PHE A 440 40.15 -20.51 -16.03
C PHE A 440 38.90 -20.70 -16.91
N TRP A 441 38.73 -21.90 -17.43
CA TRP A 441 37.57 -22.29 -18.22
C TRP A 441 37.06 -23.63 -17.70
N PHE A 442 35.75 -23.73 -17.46
CA PHE A 442 35.11 -24.97 -17.05
C PHE A 442 33.95 -25.29 -17.98
N ARG A 443 33.86 -26.54 -18.43
CA ARG A 443 32.74 -27.01 -19.24
C ARG A 443 31.48 -27.04 -18.37
N ILE A 444 30.39 -26.47 -18.85
CA ILE A 444 29.07 -26.66 -18.26
C ILE A 444 28.42 -27.84 -18.96
N GLU A 445 28.23 -28.95 -18.24
CA GLU A 445 27.66 -30.18 -18.80
C GLU A 445 26.29 -29.92 -19.45
N ASN A 446 26.04 -30.61 -20.56
CA ASN A 446 24.76 -30.57 -21.29
C ASN A 446 24.32 -29.20 -21.83
N THR A 447 25.24 -28.24 -21.97
CA THR A 447 24.98 -26.93 -22.58
C THR A 447 26.06 -26.61 -23.62
N PRO A 448 25.86 -25.73 -24.61
CA PRO A 448 26.94 -25.22 -25.46
C PRO A 448 27.75 -24.11 -24.76
N GLU A 449 27.75 -24.05 -23.43
CA GLU A 449 28.34 -22.94 -22.68
C GLU A 449 29.51 -23.39 -21.79
N TYR A 450 30.38 -22.42 -21.49
CA TYR A 450 31.49 -22.57 -20.57
C TYR A 450 31.37 -21.52 -19.46
N LEU A 451 31.83 -21.92 -18.27
CA LEU A 451 32.09 -20.98 -17.19
C LEU A 451 33.48 -20.38 -17.42
N TYR A 452 33.50 -19.11 -17.77
CA TYR A 452 34.71 -18.29 -17.81
C TYR A 452 34.97 -17.70 -16.42
N VAL A 453 36.16 -17.93 -15.87
CA VAL A 453 36.59 -17.32 -14.62
C VAL A 453 37.84 -16.50 -14.85
N ASN A 454 37.78 -15.23 -14.47
CA ASN A 454 38.89 -14.30 -14.56
C ASN A 454 39.22 -13.75 -13.17
N PHE A 455 40.39 -14.11 -12.70
CA PHE A 455 40.94 -13.58 -11.46
C PHE A 455 42.07 -12.59 -11.76
N ARG A 456 41.95 -11.36 -11.26
CA ARG A 456 43.02 -10.36 -11.31
C ARG A 456 43.53 -10.05 -9.90
N GLN A 457 44.84 -10.18 -9.73
CA GLN A 457 45.58 -9.89 -8.50
C GLN A 457 45.85 -8.39 -8.35
N THR A 458 44.80 -7.58 -8.43
CA THR A 458 44.83 -6.14 -8.16
C THR A 458 44.58 -5.85 -6.67
N ARG A 459 44.64 -4.57 -6.26
CA ARG A 459 44.15 -4.11 -4.96
C ARG A 459 43.00 -3.11 -5.15
N PRO A 460 41.74 -3.47 -4.84
CA PRO A 460 41.26 -4.78 -4.41
C PRO A 460 41.38 -5.85 -5.51
N ARG A 461 41.40 -7.12 -5.11
CA ARG A 461 41.43 -8.26 -6.04
C ARG A 461 40.10 -8.35 -6.79
N ARG A 462 40.10 -8.77 -8.05
CA ARG A 462 38.88 -8.89 -8.86
C ARG A 462 38.67 -10.33 -9.30
N LEU A 463 37.51 -10.89 -9.03
CA LEU A 463 37.09 -12.22 -9.46
C LEU A 463 35.81 -12.07 -10.29
N VAL A 464 35.85 -12.48 -11.55
CA VAL A 464 34.72 -12.43 -12.48
C VAL A 464 34.36 -13.84 -12.90
N PHE A 465 33.08 -14.16 -12.77
CA PHE A 465 32.46 -15.35 -13.35
C PHE A 465 31.55 -14.89 -14.47
N SER A 466 31.66 -15.50 -15.65
CA SER A 466 30.78 -15.21 -16.78
C SER A 466 30.40 -16.51 -17.49
N LYS A 467 29.16 -16.56 -17.97
CA LYS A 467 28.70 -17.62 -18.88
C LYS A 467 29.03 -17.22 -20.32
N VAL A 468 29.74 -18.07 -21.04
CA VAL A 468 30.24 -17.79 -22.39
C VAL A 468 29.84 -18.92 -23.33
N HIS A 469 29.38 -18.60 -24.53
CA HIS A 469 29.05 -19.62 -25.54
C HIS A 469 30.33 -20.29 -26.06
N GLN A 470 30.26 -21.56 -26.48
CA GLN A 470 31.41 -22.32 -26.95
C GLN A 470 32.12 -21.66 -28.13
N ASP A 471 31.39 -21.00 -29.02
CA ASP A 471 31.93 -20.30 -30.20
C ASP A 471 32.76 -19.06 -29.81
N ASP A 472 32.56 -18.54 -28.60
CA ASP A 472 33.32 -17.43 -28.01
C ASP A 472 34.42 -17.93 -27.05
N SER A 473 34.61 -19.25 -26.96
CA SER A 473 35.62 -19.89 -26.12
C SER A 473 36.87 -20.21 -26.93
N PRO A 474 38.06 -20.34 -26.32
CA PRO A 474 39.31 -20.62 -27.04
C PRO A 474 39.44 -22.08 -27.51
N PHE A 475 38.39 -22.91 -27.35
CA PHE A 475 38.40 -24.33 -27.68
C PHE A 475 37.75 -24.64 -29.03
N PHE A 476 37.12 -23.64 -29.66
CA PHE A 476 36.51 -23.66 -30.98
C PHE A 476 36.99 -22.41 -31.74
#